data_AF-A0A2N1RL56-F1
#
_entry.id   AF-A0A2N1RL56-F1
#
_cell.length_a   1.000
_cell.length_b   1.000
_cell.length_c   1.000
_cell.angle_alpha   90.00
_cell.angle_beta   90.00
_cell.angle_gamma   90.00
#
_symmetry.space_group_name_H-M   'P 1'
#
loop_
_entity.id
_entity.type
_entity.pdbx_description
1 polymer ?
#
loop_
_entity_poly.entity_id
_entity_poly.type
_entity_poly.pdbx_seq_one_letter_code
_entity_poly.pdbx_strand_id
1 'polypeptide(L)'
;AIRRILDGKLYLSEDISDTIISKLLHGRTVENVDNPADILTDREFQIFLLVGNGFGAKEIAVKMDISVNTVESHKKNIKDKLDIENTAELNRYAIQWVIRYEKKPVRP
;
A
#
# COMPACT_ATOMS: atom_id res chain seq x y z
N ALA A 1 19.52 -20.04 -5.27
CA ALA A 1 20.42 -20.77 -4.34
C ALA A 1 19.63 -21.17 -3.10
N ILE A 2 19.71 -22.44 -2.70
CA ILE A 2 18.95 -23.03 -1.60
C ILE A 2 19.66 -22.79 -0.26
N ARG A 3 18.85 -22.51 0.76
CA ARG A 3 19.15 -22.30 2.19
C ARG A 3 20.28 -23.17 2.75
N ARG A 4 21.22 -22.53 3.44
CA ARG A 4 22.17 -23.19 4.35
C ARG A 4 21.81 -22.79 5.78
N ILE A 5 21.27 -23.75 6.53
CA ILE A 5 20.98 -23.64 7.96
C ILE A 5 22.27 -24.00 8.69
N LEU A 6 22.96 -22.99 9.23
CA LEU A 6 24.02 -23.19 10.22
C LEU A 6 23.85 -22.12 11.30
N ASP A 7 23.74 -22.59 12.54
CA ASP A 7 24.03 -21.86 13.77
C ASP A 7 22.97 -20.90 14.35
N GLY A 8 21.70 -21.31 14.36
CA GLY A 8 20.69 -20.72 15.25
C GLY A 8 20.31 -19.25 14.98
N LYS A 9 20.88 -18.63 13.95
CA LYS A 9 20.52 -17.31 13.45
C LYS A 9 20.11 -17.44 11.99
N LEU A 10 18.80 -17.33 11.76
CA LEU A 10 18.21 -17.31 10.42
C LEU A 10 18.64 -16.04 9.68
N TYR A 11 19.66 -16.16 8.83
CA TYR A 11 19.97 -15.14 7.82
C TYR A 11 19.03 -15.36 6.63
N LEU A 12 17.95 -14.60 6.63
CA LEU A 12 16.96 -14.55 5.55
C LEU A 12 17.37 -13.43 4.58
N SER A 13 17.23 -13.67 3.27
CA SER A 13 17.32 -12.57 2.30
C SER A 13 16.20 -11.57 2.59
N GLU A 14 16.42 -10.27 2.37
CA GLU A 14 15.42 -9.21 2.65
C GLU A 14 14.01 -9.57 2.15
N ASP A 15 13.91 -10.13 0.93
CA ASP A 15 12.65 -10.56 0.33
C ASP A 15 11.90 -11.63 1.15
N ILE A 16 12.63 -12.56 1.76
CA ILE A 16 12.05 -13.65 2.56
C ILE A 16 11.83 -13.17 4.00
N SER A 17 12.68 -12.29 4.52
CA SER A 17 12.47 -11.62 5.82
C SER A 17 11.14 -10.87 5.83
N ASP A 18 10.86 -10.05 4.83
CA ASP A 18 9.61 -9.29 4.75
C ASP A 18 8.39 -10.21 4.66
N THR A 19 8.50 -11.29 3.87
CA THR A 19 7.44 -12.29 3.73
C THR A 19 7.17 -13.07 5.03
N ILE A 20 8.21 -13.34 5.82
CA ILE A 20 8.07 -14.07 7.08
C ILE A 20 7.65 -13.14 8.22
N ILE A 21 8.18 -11.92 8.28
CA ILE A 21 7.80 -10.88 9.25
C ILE A 21 6.33 -10.50 9.03
N SER A 22 5.88 -10.33 7.79
CA SER A 22 4.47 -10.12 7.48
C SER A 22 3.59 -11.29 7.92
N LYS A 23 4.01 -12.54 7.68
CA LYS A 23 3.30 -13.75 8.14
C LYS A 23 3.25 -13.94 9.66
N LEU A 24 4.27 -13.51 10.39
CA LEU A 24 4.34 -13.65 11.84
C LEU A 24 3.62 -12.51 12.58
N LEU A 25 3.62 -11.30 12.01
CA LEU A 25 2.90 -10.15 12.58
C LEU A 25 1.41 -10.15 12.22
N HIS A 26 1.03 -10.77 11.09
CA HIS A 26 -0.36 -10.84 10.63
C HIS A 26 -0.74 -12.31 10.43
N GLY A 27 -1.47 -12.88 11.37
CA GLY A 27 -2.11 -14.20 11.24
C GLY A 27 -3.18 -14.29 10.15
N ARG A 28 -2.97 -13.66 8.98
CA ARG A 28 -3.70 -13.82 7.74
C ARG A 28 -2.70 -14.13 6.63
N THR A 29 -2.90 -15.26 5.98
CA THR A 29 -2.12 -15.82 4.89
C THR A 29 -1.84 -14.82 3.77
N VAL A 30 -0.55 -14.67 3.42
CA VAL A 30 0.03 -13.77 2.40
C VAL A 30 -0.30 -14.20 0.95
N GLU A 31 -1.42 -14.89 0.72
CA GLU A 31 -1.85 -15.29 -0.63
C GLU A 31 -3.04 -14.48 -1.17
N ASN A 32 -3.65 -13.59 -0.36
CA ASN A 32 -4.63 -12.60 -0.83
C ASN A 32 -4.44 -11.30 -0.03
N VAL A 33 -3.32 -10.61 -0.24
CA VAL A 33 -3.32 -9.17 0.04
C VAL A 33 -3.85 -8.56 -1.24
N ASP A 34 -5.17 -8.37 -1.29
CA ASP A 34 -5.86 -7.85 -2.45
C ASP A 34 -5.13 -6.59 -2.95
N ASN A 35 -4.73 -6.58 -4.22
CA ASN A 35 -4.01 -5.45 -4.79
C ASN A 35 -4.95 -4.24 -4.80
N PRO A 36 -4.56 -3.07 -4.27
CA PRO A 36 -5.40 -1.87 -4.30
C PRO A 36 -5.94 -1.52 -5.70
N ALA A 37 -5.20 -1.84 -6.76
CA ALA A 37 -5.63 -1.65 -8.14
C ALA A 37 -6.82 -2.53 -8.55
N ASP A 38 -7.04 -3.67 -7.88
CA ASP A 38 -8.14 -4.61 -8.17
C ASP A 38 -9.39 -4.34 -7.30
N ILE A 39 -9.24 -3.59 -6.20
CA ILE A 39 -10.32 -3.30 -5.23
C ILE A 39 -10.88 -1.89 -5.41
N LEU A 40 -10.00 -0.92 -5.65
CA LEU A 40 -10.36 0.48 -5.74
C LEU A 40 -10.90 0.79 -7.13
N THR A 41 -11.89 1.69 -7.19
CA THR A 41 -12.29 2.28 -8.46
C THR A 41 -11.17 3.14 -9.01
N ASP A 42 -11.18 3.44 -10.31
CA ASP A 42 -10.16 4.29 -10.96
C ASP A 42 -9.95 5.62 -10.22
N ARG A 43 -11.04 6.25 -9.74
CA ARG A 43 -10.97 7.52 -9.01
C ARG A 43 -10.37 7.38 -7.62
N GLU A 44 -10.75 6.32 -6.90
CA GLU A 44 -10.18 6.02 -5.59
C GLU A 44 -8.70 5.65 -5.70
N PHE A 45 -8.32 4.88 -6.74
CA PHE A 45 -6.95 4.51 -7.00
C PHE A 45 -6.09 5.71 -7.38
N GLN A 46 -6.60 6.65 -8.18
CA GLN A 46 -5.91 7.93 -8.46
C GLN A 46 -5.62 8.71 -7.16
N ILE A 47 -6.59 8.81 -6.25
CA ILE A 47 -6.40 9.46 -4.95
C ILE A 47 -5.39 8.71 -4.09
N PHE A 48 -5.48 7.37 -4.06
CA PHE A 48 -4.54 6.51 -3.35
C PHE A 48 -3.10 6.71 -3.83
N LEU A 49 -2.87 6.78 -5.14
CA LEU A 49 -1.55 7.07 -5.71
C LEU A 49 -1.05 8.45 -5.30
N LEU A 50 -1.89 9.48 -5.37
CA LEU A 50 -1.48 10.83 -4.95
C LEU A 50 -1.13 10.89 -3.46
N VAL A 51 -1.88 10.19 -2.61
CA VAL A 51 -1.52 10.03 -1.19
C VAL A 51 -0.17 9.32 -1.05
N GLY A 52 0.08 8.25 -1.81
CA GLY A 52 1.35 7.53 -1.79
C GLY A 52 2.54 8.35 -2.28
N ASN A 53 2.28 9.33 -3.16
CA ASN A 53 3.26 10.32 -3.61
C ASN A 53 3.44 11.50 -2.62
N GLY A 54 2.76 11.48 -1.48
CA GLY A 54 2.90 12.47 -0.41
C GLY A 54 2.03 13.71 -0.55
N PHE A 55 1.05 13.73 -1.46
CA PHE A 55 0.14 14.87 -1.59
C PHE A 55 -0.91 14.88 -0.47
N GLY A 56 -1.13 16.05 0.12
CA GLY A 56 -2.19 16.30 1.09
C GLY A 56 -3.56 16.52 0.43
N ALA A 57 -4.63 16.44 1.21
CA ALA A 57 -6.01 16.51 0.69
C ALA A 57 -6.32 17.80 -0.11
N LYS A 58 -5.74 18.94 0.30
CA LYS A 58 -5.86 20.21 -0.43
C LYS A 58 -5.15 20.19 -1.78
N GLU A 59 -3.97 19.59 -1.85
CA GLU A 59 -3.20 19.48 -3.09
C GLU A 59 -3.84 18.50 -4.06
N ILE A 60 -4.37 17.38 -3.54
CA ILE A 60 -5.15 16.41 -4.31
C ILE A 60 -6.41 17.07 -4.90
N ALA A 61 -7.13 17.85 -4.09
CA ALA A 61 -8.31 18.59 -4.52
C ALA A 61 -8.01 19.52 -5.71
N VAL A 62 -6.91 20.28 -5.64
CA VAL A 62 -6.46 21.15 -6.73
C VAL A 62 -6.05 20.35 -7.96
N LYS A 63 -5.29 19.26 -7.80
CA LYS A 63 -4.82 18.42 -8.93
C LYS A 63 -5.95 17.73 -9.68
N MET A 64 -7.01 17.37 -8.97
CA MET A 64 -8.14 16.63 -9.54
C MET A 64 -9.35 17.51 -9.88
N ASP A 65 -9.26 18.82 -9.63
CA ASP A 65 -10.35 19.79 -9.81
C ASP A 65 -11.65 19.39 -9.08
N ILE A 66 -11.51 18.99 -7.81
CA ILE A 66 -12.64 18.59 -6.94
C ILE A 66 -12.53 19.25 -5.57
N SER A 67 -13.61 19.21 -4.79
CA SER A 67 -13.59 19.76 -3.44
C SER A 67 -12.75 18.92 -2.46
N VAL A 68 -12.19 19.55 -1.44
CA VAL A 68 -11.48 18.85 -0.35
C VAL A 68 -12.39 17.83 0.34
N ASN A 69 -13.68 18.16 0.51
CA ASN A 69 -14.66 17.25 1.09
C ASN A 69 -14.88 16.00 0.22
N THR A 70 -14.81 16.15 -1.10
CA THR A 70 -14.87 15.04 -2.05
C THR A 70 -13.65 14.13 -1.90
N VAL A 71 -12.45 14.71 -1.75
CA VAL A 71 -11.22 13.94 -1.48
C VAL A 71 -11.33 13.16 -0.17
N GLU A 72 -11.79 13.78 0.90
CA GLU A 72 -11.96 13.10 2.19
C GLU A 72 -13.03 12.00 2.14
N SER A 73 -14.09 12.19 1.35
CA SER A 73 -15.10 11.16 1.11
C SER A 73 -14.51 9.96 0.38
N HIS A 74 -13.69 10.19 -0.65
CA HIS A 74 -12.97 9.10 -1.32
C HIS A 74 -11.95 8.41 -0.39
N LYS A 75 -11.20 9.16 0.41
CA LYS A 75 -10.27 8.58 1.40
C LYS A 75 -11.00 7.72 2.43
N LYS A 76 -12.22 8.09 2.82
CA LYS A 76 -13.08 7.26 3.65
C LYS A 76 -13.43 5.95 2.94
N ASN A 77 -13.93 6.01 1.71
CA ASN A 77 -14.27 4.80 0.95
C ASN A 77 -13.04 3.90 0.70
N ILE A 78 -11.87 4.49 0.43
CA ILE A 78 -10.61 3.75 0.27
C ILE A 78 -10.27 2.99 1.56
N LYS A 79 -10.37 3.64 2.72
CA LYS A 79 -10.16 3.00 4.02
C LYS A 79 -11.12 1.85 4.25
N ASP A 80 -12.41 2.06 4.00
CA ASP A 80 -13.44 1.04 4.18
C ASP A 80 -13.20 -0.17 3.25
N LYS A 81 -12.77 0.07 2.00
CA LYS A 81 -12.46 -0.98 1.01
C LYS A 81 -11.17 -1.75 1.30
N LEU A 82 -10.18 -1.09 1.88
CA LEU A 82 -8.86 -1.68 2.19
C LEU A 82 -8.78 -2.23 3.63
N ASP A 83 -9.88 -2.19 4.39
CA ASP A 83 -9.92 -2.57 5.82
C ASP A 83 -8.88 -1.81 6.66
N ILE A 84 -8.76 -0.48 6.41
CA ILE A 84 -7.81 0.41 7.08
C ILE A 84 -8.56 1.33 8.05
N GLU A 85 -8.12 1.38 9.31
CA GLU A 85 -8.87 2.11 10.34
C GLU A 85 -8.64 3.63 10.27
N ASN A 86 -7.41 4.06 9.98
CA ASN A 86 -7.02 5.46 10.12
C ASN A 86 -6.19 6.02 8.96
N THR A 87 -6.12 7.35 8.89
CA THR A 87 -5.46 8.06 7.80
C THR A 87 -3.94 7.85 7.80
N ALA A 88 -3.32 7.64 8.96
CA ALA A 88 -1.88 7.38 9.05
C ALA A 88 -1.52 6.02 8.44
N GLU A 89 -2.35 5.00 8.67
CA GLU A 89 -2.24 3.69 8.03
C GLU A 89 -2.47 3.76 6.53
N LEU A 90 -3.46 4.52 6.07
CA LEU A 90 -3.68 4.76 4.64
C LEU A 90 -2.44 5.39 3.99
N ASN A 91 -1.89 6.44 4.61
CA ASN A 91 -0.69 7.10 4.11
C ASN A 91 0.49 6.13 4.05
N ARG A 92 0.74 5.38 5.13
CA ARG A 92 1.81 4.38 5.20
C ARG A 92 1.66 3.32 4.11
N TYR A 93 0.46 2.79 3.94
CA TYR A 93 0.17 1.75 2.97
C TYR A 93 0.34 2.26 1.53
N ALA A 94 -0.17 3.45 1.22
CA ALA A 94 -0.02 4.07 -0.08
C ALA A 94 1.45 4.35 -0.43
N ILE A 95 2.23 4.88 0.52
CA ILE A 95 3.68 5.13 0.33
C ILE A 95 4.42 3.81 0.07
N GLN A 96 4.17 2.77 0.88
CA GLN A 96 4.80 1.47 0.70
C GLN A 96 4.42 0.83 -0.65
N TRP A 97 3.17 1.01 -1.08
CA TRP A 97 2.70 0.54 -2.38
C TRP A 97 3.44 1.29 -3.49
N VAL A 98 3.44 2.63 -3.51
CA VAL A 98 4.13 3.42 -4.55
C VAL A 98 5.61 3.05 -4.63
N ILE A 99 6.34 2.97 -3.51
CA ILE A 99 7.76 2.57 -3.51
C ILE A 99 7.97 1.17 -4.09
N ARG A 100 7.09 0.22 -3.78
CA ARG A 100 7.16 -1.16 -4.29
C ARG A 100 6.92 -1.23 -5.80
N TYR A 101 6.04 -0.37 -6.31
CA TYR A 101 5.66 -0.35 -7.73
C TYR A 101 6.47 0.63 -8.57
N GLU A 102 7.15 1.63 -8.01
CA GLU A 102 8.12 2.48 -8.73
C GLU A 102 9.42 1.73 -9.07
N LYS A 103 9.81 0.74 -8.24
CA LYS A 103 10.98 -0.11 -8.51
C LYS A 103 10.75 -1.19 -9.58
N LYS A 104 9.52 -1.32 -10.07
CA LYS A 104 9.20 -2.15 -11.24
C LYS A 104 8.67 -1.21 -12.32
N PRO A 105 9.23 -1.19 -13.54
CA PRO A 105 8.62 -0.39 -14.60
C PRO A 105 7.18 -0.88 -14.79
N VAL A 106 6.22 -0.03 -14.44
CA VAL A 106 4.82 -0.23 -14.78
C VAL A 106 4.75 -0.20 -16.30
N ARG A 107 4.08 -1.21 -16.88
CA ARG A 107 4.08 -1.54 -18.32
C ARG A 107 3.91 -0.33 -19.25
N PRO A 108 4.44 -0.44 -20.50
CA PRO A 108 4.26 0.57 -21.56
C PRO A 108 2.78 0.85 -21.87
#